data_AF-A0A378AMW0-F1
#
_entry.id   AF-A0A378AMW0-F1
#
_cell.length_a   1.000
_cell.length_b   1.000
_cell.length_c   1.000
_cell.angle_alpha   90.00
_cell.angle_beta   90.00
_cell.angle_gamma   90.00
#
_symmetry.space_group_name_H-M   'P 1'
#
loop_
_entity.id
_entity.type
_entity.pdbx_description
1 polymer ?
#
loop_
_entity_poly.entity_id
_entity_poly.type
_entity_poly.pdbx_seq_one_letter_code
_entity_poly.pdbx_strand_id
1 'polypeptide(L)'
;MLMHTPFHAEGIVTNLFTDANGTQHINLHRIPDRSGLWRYLGITLLLLSMVGCMAYHAVQALRRYQRHRQRMEEIQKYYESCLNPVLLPSSDSQD
;
A
#
# COMPACT_ATOMS: atom_id res chain seq x y z
N MET A 1 28.13 41.40 25.86
CA MET A 1 28.57 40.45 26.91
C MET A 1 27.96 39.11 26.55
N LEU A 2 28.74 38.18 25.98
CA LEU A 2 28.27 36.84 25.61
C LEU A 2 28.11 36.00 26.88
N MET A 3 26.98 35.30 27.01
CA MET A 3 26.80 34.31 28.07
C MET A 3 27.89 33.24 27.95
N HIS A 4 28.65 33.07 29.02
CA HIS A 4 29.59 31.95 29.22
C HIS A 4 28.83 30.65 29.53
N THR A 5 27.72 30.38 28.84
CA THR A 5 27.01 29.11 28.99
C THR A 5 27.70 28.06 28.12
N PRO A 6 28.28 27.01 28.72
CA PRO A 6 28.85 25.93 27.93
C PRO A 6 27.73 25.31 27.09
N PHE A 7 27.92 25.26 25.78
CA PHE A 7 27.03 24.55 24.88
C PHE A 7 27.70 23.25 24.44
N HIS A 8 26.91 22.19 24.36
CA HIS A 8 27.32 20.91 23.83
C HIS A 8 26.57 20.68 22.52
N ALA A 9 27.29 20.39 21.44
CA ALA A 9 26.70 20.13 20.13
C ALA A 9 27.31 18.84 19.56
N GLU A 10 26.46 17.88 19.21
CA GLU A 10 26.85 16.61 18.59
C GLU A 10 26.33 16.56 17.15
N GLY A 11 27.18 16.16 16.20
CA GLY A 11 26.81 16.06 14.80
C GLY A 11 28.02 15.94 13.88
N ILE A 12 27.76 15.71 12.60
CA ILE A 12 28.78 15.75 11.54
C ILE A 12 28.92 17.20 11.09
N VAL A 13 30.13 17.74 11.13
CA VAL A 13 30.40 19.09 10.60
C VAL A 13 30.25 19.06 9.08
N THR A 14 29.28 19.82 8.56
CA THR A 14 29.02 19.90 7.12
C THR A 14 29.60 21.14 6.48
N ASN A 15 29.66 22.24 7.21
CA ASN A 15 30.25 23.50 6.75
C ASN A 15 30.87 24.27 7.91
N LEU A 16 31.96 24.96 7.60
CA LEU A 16 32.66 25.86 8.51
C LEU A 16 32.93 27.16 7.75
N PHE A 17 32.38 28.28 8.20
CA PHE A 17 32.68 29.58 7.61
C PHE A 17 32.81 30.65 8.69
N THR A 18 33.62 31.67 8.40
CA THR A 18 33.81 32.80 9.30
C THR A 18 33.10 34.00 8.69
N ASP A 19 32.20 34.61 9.45
CA ASP A 19 31.50 35.83 9.03
C ASP A 19 32.48 37.03 9.02
N ALA A 20 32.09 38.13 8.36
CA ALA A 20 32.85 39.38 8.31
C ALA A 20 33.15 39.95 9.72
N ASN A 21 32.35 39.59 10.73
CA ASN A 21 32.55 39.96 12.13
C ASN A 21 33.52 39.04 12.90
N GLY A 22 34.16 38.07 12.24
CA GLY A 22 35.10 37.14 12.86
C GLY A 22 34.46 35.99 13.63
N THR A 23 33.12 35.88 13.63
CA THR A 23 32.39 34.76 14.25
C THR A 23 32.48 33.52 13.36
N GLN A 24 32.96 32.41 13.92
CA GLN A 24 32.98 31.13 13.24
C GLN A 24 31.62 30.44 13.36
N HIS A 25 31.01 30.16 12.22
CA HIS A 25 29.76 29.40 12.12
C HIS A 25 30.07 27.94 11.77
N ILE A 26 29.60 27.02 12.61
CA ILE A 26 29.73 25.57 12.42
C ILE A 26 28.33 25.02 12.11
N ASN A 27 28.14 24.47 10.91
CA ASN A 27 26.88 23.81 10.55
C ASN A 27 26.99 22.32 10.84
N LEU A 28 26.20 21.81 11.78
CA LEU A 28 26.19 20.41 12.17
C LEU A 28 24.97 19.70 11.56
N HIS A 29 25.22 18.62 10.84
CA HIS A 29 24.17 17.68 10.43
C HIS A 29 24.03 16.58 11.48
N ARG A 30 22.80 16.32 11.90
CA ARG A 30 22.50 15.31 12.94
C ARG A 30 22.96 13.94 12.48
N ILE A 31 23.72 13.25 13.32
CA ILE A 31 24.10 11.84 13.09
C ILE A 31 22.82 11.00 13.10
N PRO A 32 22.64 10.05 12.15
CA PRO A 32 21.47 9.19 12.16
C PRO A 32 21.43 8.38 13.46
N ASP A 33 20.42 8.64 14.28
CA ASP A 33 20.23 7.94 15.54
C ASP A 33 19.97 6.45 15.26
N ARG A 34 20.58 5.57 16.07
CA ARG A 34 20.34 4.12 15.99
C ARG A 34 18.85 3.76 16.13
N SER A 35 18.07 4.58 16.84
CA SER A 35 16.61 4.46 16.95
C SER A 35 15.90 4.70 15.61
N GLY A 36 16.42 5.57 14.75
CA GLY A 36 15.91 5.81 13.41
C GLY A 36 16.04 4.57 12.52
N LEU A 37 17.16 3.87 12.60
CA LEU A 37 17.38 2.61 11.85
C LEU A 37 16.37 1.53 12.25
N TRP A 38 16.13 1.36 13.55
CA TRP A 38 15.11 0.42 14.05
C TRP A 38 13.71 0.79 13.57
N ARG A 39 13.39 2.08 13.51
CA ARG A 39 12.10 2.56 12.99
C ARG A 39 11.96 2.25 11.50
N TYR A 40 12.99 2.48 10.69
CA TYR A 40 12.97 2.15 9.27
C TYR A 40 12.83 0.64 9.05
N LEU A 41 13.54 -0.18 9.84
CA LEU A 41 13.39 -1.64 9.78
C LEU A 41 11.96 -2.08 10.13
N GLY A 42 11.37 -1.51 11.19
CA GLY A 42 9.99 -1.82 11.56
C GLY A 42 8.98 -1.43 10.47
N ILE A 43 9.10 -0.23 9.91
CA ILE A 43 8.21 0.26 8.86
C ILE A 43 8.33 -0.58 7.58
N THR A 44 9.55 -0.95 7.18
CA THR A 44 9.76 -1.76 5.97
C THR A 44 9.17 -3.17 6.12
N LEU A 45 9.35 -3.81 7.28
CA LEU A 45 8.73 -5.10 7.58
C LEU A 45 7.19 -5.01 7.60
N LEU A 46 6.64 -3.96 8.18
CA LEU A 46 5.19 -3.71 8.22
C LEU A 46 4.62 -3.44 6.82
N LEU A 47 5.35 -2.72 5.97
CA LEU A 47 4.94 -2.51 4.58
C LEU A 47 4.96 -3.82 3.78
N LEU A 48 5.99 -4.65 3.96
CA LEU A 48 6.06 -5.96 3.30
C LEU A 48 4.91 -6.88 3.72
N SER A 49 4.55 -6.91 5.01
CA SER A 49 3.42 -7.71 5.47
C SER A 49 2.09 -7.20 4.91
N MET A 50 1.88 -5.88 4.88
CA MET A 50 0.67 -5.28 4.31
C MET A 50 0.52 -5.60 2.81
N VAL A 51 1.61 -5.53 2.04
CA VAL A 51 1.63 -5.91 0.62
C VAL A 51 1.31 -7.39 0.45
N GLY A 52 1.89 -8.26 1.28
CA GLY A 52 1.60 -9.70 1.27
C GLY A 52 0.11 -9.99 1.53
N CYS A 53 -0.46 -9.37 2.57
CA CYS A 53 -1.89 -9.49 2.88
C CYS A 53 -2.75 -8.98 1.72
N MET A 54 -2.44 -7.82 1.17
CA MET A 54 -3.17 -7.22 0.05
C MET A 54 -3.16 -8.14 -1.18
N ALA A 55 -2.01 -8.69 -1.55
CA ALA A 55 -1.88 -9.63 -2.65
C ALA A 55 -2.72 -10.90 -2.42
N TYR A 56 -2.67 -11.45 -1.20
CA TYR A 56 -3.46 -12.63 -0.84
C TYR A 56 -4.97 -12.37 -0.95
N HIS A 57 -5.45 -11.26 -0.37
CA HIS A 57 -6.85 -10.86 -0.46
C HIS A 57 -7.28 -10.56 -1.91
N ALA A 58 -6.42 -9.92 -2.71
CA ALA A 58 -6.70 -9.66 -4.12
C ALA A 58 -6.86 -10.95 -4.91
N VAL A 59 -5.97 -11.94 -4.74
CA VAL A 59 -6.08 -13.25 -5.39
C VAL A 59 -7.37 -13.96 -4.99
N GLN A 60 -7.72 -13.95 -3.70
CA GLN A 60 -8.97 -14.55 -3.24
C GLN A 60 -10.20 -13.84 -3.83
N ALA A 61 -10.19 -12.51 -3.85
CA ALA A 61 -11.28 -11.71 -4.42
C ALA A 61 -11.46 -12.00 -5.91
N LEU A 62 -10.36 -12.08 -6.68
CA LEU A 62 -10.39 -12.43 -8.10
C LEU A 62 -10.94 -13.83 -8.33
N ARG A 63 -10.47 -14.83 -7.58
CA ARG A 63 -11.00 -16.20 -7.67
C ARG A 63 -12.50 -16.26 -7.36
N ARG A 64 -12.95 -15.54 -6.33
CA ARG A 64 -14.36 -15.43 -5.97
C ARG A 64 -15.17 -14.77 -7.09
N TYR A 65 -14.65 -13.70 -7.68
CA TYR A 65 -15.30 -13.00 -8.78
C TYR A 65 -15.44 -13.87 -10.03
N GLN A 66 -14.37 -14.57 -10.43
CA GLN A 66 -14.41 -15.51 -11.56
C GLN A 66 -15.43 -16.62 -11.35
N ARG A 67 -15.45 -17.24 -10.16
CA ARG A 67 -16.44 -18.28 -9.83
C ARG A 67 -17.87 -17.73 -9.85
N HIS A 68 -18.07 -16.52 -9.37
CA HIS A 68 -19.38 -15.87 -9.43
C HIS A 68 -19.82 -15.63 -10.88
N ARG A 69 -18.93 -15.13 -11.74
CA ARG A 69 -19.18 -14.94 -13.17
C ARG A 69 -19.62 -16.25 -13.84
N GLN A 70 -18.84 -17.31 -13.65
CA GLN A 70 -19.14 -18.64 -14.21
C GLN A 70 -20.53 -19.14 -13.77
N ARG A 71 -20.86 -19.01 -12.47
CA ARG A 71 -22.17 -19.42 -11.95
C ARG A 71 -23.31 -18.63 -12.58
N MET A 72 -23.15 -17.33 -12.81
CA MET A 72 -24.19 -16.50 -13.43
C MET A 72 -24.41 -16.89 -14.89
N GLU A 73 -23.33 -17.16 -15.64
CA GLU A 73 -23.43 -17.64 -17.02
C GLU A 73 -24.13 -19.00 -17.12
N GLU A 74 -23.83 -19.92 -16.21
CA GLU A 74 -24.49 -21.23 -16.16
C GLU A 74 -25.98 -21.12 -15.81
N ILE A 75 -26.33 -20.28 -14.83
CA ILE A 75 -27.73 -19.98 -14.48
C ILE A 75 -28.46 -19.40 -15.69
N GLN A 76 -27.86 -18.42 -16.37
CA GLN A 76 -28.48 -17.81 -17.54
C GLN A 76 -28.70 -18.82 -18.67
N LYS A 77 -27.69 -19.65 -18.97
CA LYS A 77 -27.82 -20.74 -19.96
C LYS A 77 -28.93 -21.73 -19.62
N TYR A 78 -29.07 -22.08 -18.34
CA TYR A 78 -30.13 -22.97 -17.88
C TYR A 78 -31.52 -22.38 -18.19
N TYR A 79 -31.76 -21.12 -17.81
CA TYR A 79 -33.03 -20.47 -18.09
C TYR A 79 -33.29 -20.23 -19.58
N GLU A 80 -32.27 -19.86 -20.36
CA GLU A 80 -32.38 -19.74 -21.82
C GLU A 80 -32.76 -21.08 -22.48
N SER A 81 -32.23 -22.20 -21.97
CA SER A 81 -32.58 -23.54 -22.47
C SER A 81 -34.03 -23.93 -22.19
N CYS A 82 -34.56 -23.56 -21.01
CA CYS A 82 -35.97 -23.78 -20.65
C CYS A 82 -36.92 -22.88 -21.46
N LEU A 83 -36.44 -21.73 -21.94
CA LEU A 83 -37.19 -20.78 -22.75
C LEU A 83 -37.01 -21.06 -24.27
N ASN A 84 -36.29 -22.12 -24.63
CA ASN A 84 -36.04 -22.48 -26.01
C ASN A 84 -37.34 -23.04 -26.66
N PRO A 85 -37.91 -22.35 -27.67
CA PRO A 85 -39.18 -22.75 -28.29
C PRO A 85 -39.14 -24.09 -29.04
N VAL A 86 -37.95 -24.71 -29.19
CA VAL A 86 -37.79 -26.04 -29.80
C VAL A 86 -38.12 -27.18 -28.80
N LEU A 87 -38.02 -26.94 -27.49
CA LEU A 87 -38.30 -27.93 -26.44
C LEU A 87 -39.65 -27.71 -25.73
N LEU A 88 -40.26 -26.54 -25.93
CA LEU A 88 -41.62 -26.28 -25.47
C LEU A 88 -42.57 -26.88 -26.52
N PRO A 89 -43.39 -27.91 -26.18
CA PRO A 89 -44.45 -28.31 -27.08
C PRO A 89 -45.30 -27.06 -27.35
N SER A 90 -45.58 -26.77 -28.62
CA SER A 90 -46.64 -25.83 -28.95
C SER A 90 -47.83 -26.20 -28.10
N SER A 91 -48.36 -25.23 -27.34
CA SER A 91 -49.70 -25.37 -26.81
C SER A 91 -50.60 -25.43 -28.03
N ASP A 92 -50.74 -26.64 -28.57
CA ASP A 92 -51.68 -26.93 -29.63
C ASP A 92 -53.03 -26.48 -29.09
N SER A 93 -53.54 -25.44 -29.73
CA SER A 93 -54.86 -24.90 -29.56
C SER A 93 -55.87 -26.05 -29.58
N GLN A 94 -56.34 -26.46 -28.39
CA GLN A 94 -57.53 -27.29 -28.27
C GLN A 94 -58.74 -26.38 -28.51
N ASP A 95 -59.12 -26.28 -29.77
CA ASP A 95 -60.50 -25.99 -30.19
C ASP A 95 -61.41 -27.19 -29.87
#